data_AF-A0A538QA81-F1
#
_entry.id   AF-A0A538QA81-F1
#
_cell.length_a   1.000
_cell.length_b   1.000
_cell.length_c   1.000
_cell.angle_alpha   90.00
_cell.angle_beta   90.00
_cell.angle_gamma   90.00
#
_symmetry.space_group_name_H-M   'P 1'
#
loop_
_entity.id
_entity.type
_entity.pdbx_description
1 polymer ?
#
loop_
_entity_poly.entity_id
_entity_poly.type
_entity_poly.pdbx_seq_one_letter_code
_entity_poly.pdbx_strand_id
1 'polypeptide(L)'
;MTDPIRLSCFVSQENRTNLRAKLSRDLVNIKVRMKWTMVGYDEAAKAWFGAVELLDPKQLDGLVNTVDGVLQISVDGAPTKLGDFADLEVYRFELELVPSPHKASTIQFALGQNQRIVAQWGEE
;
A
#
# COMPACT_ATOMS: atom_id res chain seq x y z
N MET A 1 -5.01 4.12 16.53
CA MET A 1 -5.77 3.30 15.55
C MET A 1 -4.95 2.03 15.32
N THR A 2 -5.56 0.86 15.42
CA THR A 2 -4.89 -0.44 15.13
C THR A 2 -5.48 -1.13 13.91
N ASP A 3 -6.45 -0.49 13.25
CA ASP A 3 -7.12 -1.01 12.06
C ASP A 3 -6.11 -1.34 10.94
N PRO A 4 -6.36 -2.41 10.18
CA PRO A 4 -5.51 -2.75 9.05
C PRO A 4 -5.50 -1.67 7.97
N ILE A 5 -4.31 -1.36 7.44
CA ILE A 5 -4.15 -0.54 6.24
C ILE A 5 -4.25 -1.46 5.04
N ARG A 6 -5.20 -1.18 4.15
CA ARG A 6 -5.36 -1.90 2.88
C ARG A 6 -4.73 -1.09 1.74
N LEU A 7 -3.78 -1.70 1.04
CA LEU A 7 -3.19 -1.16 -0.17
C LEU A 7 -3.67 -1.98 -1.36
N SER A 8 -4.17 -1.31 -2.40
CA SER A 8 -4.52 -1.91 -3.68
C SER A 8 -3.90 -1.09 -4.79
N CYS A 9 -3.17 -1.75 -5.69
CA CYS A 9 -2.56 -1.11 -6.84
C CYS A 9 -2.47 -2.06 -8.03
N PHE A 10 -2.04 -1.54 -9.17
CA PHE A 10 -1.80 -2.32 -10.37
C PHE A 10 -0.29 -2.50 -10.59
N VAL A 11 0.11 -3.72 -10.94
CA VAL A 11 1.50 -4.10 -11.23
C VAL A 11 1.65 -4.66 -12.64
N SER A 12 2.87 -4.59 -13.18
CA SER A 12 3.21 -5.18 -14.48
C SER A 12 3.16 -6.71 -14.46
N GLN A 13 3.13 -7.33 -15.64
CA GLN A 13 3.21 -8.79 -15.80
C GLN A 13 4.48 -9.40 -15.17
N GLU A 14 5.62 -8.72 -15.30
CA GLU A 14 6.88 -9.16 -14.69
C GLU A 14 6.75 -9.19 -13.16
N ASN A 15 6.26 -8.09 -12.57
CA ASN A 15 6.04 -8.00 -11.12
C ASN A 15 5.02 -9.04 -10.65
N ARG A 16 3.93 -9.26 -11.40
CA ARG A 16 2.96 -10.32 -11.10
C ARG A 16 3.61 -11.70 -11.04
N THR A 17 4.47 -12.01 -12.01
CA THR A 17 5.17 -13.31 -12.08
C THR A 17 6.07 -13.49 -10.87
N ASN A 18 6.86 -12.46 -10.55
CA ASN A 18 7.75 -12.46 -9.39
C ASN A 18 6.98 -12.57 -8.06
N LEU A 19 5.87 -11.85 -7.91
CA LEU A 19 5.01 -11.91 -6.73
C LEU A 19 4.41 -13.31 -6.57
N ARG A 20 3.82 -13.89 -7.63
CA ARG A 20 3.26 -15.24 -7.58
C ARG A 20 4.29 -16.31 -7.20
N ALA A 21 5.50 -16.22 -7.74
CA ALA A 21 6.57 -17.16 -7.39
C ALA A 21 7.04 -17.05 -5.93
N LYS A 22 6.94 -15.84 -5.34
CA LYS A 22 7.23 -15.62 -3.92
C LYS A 22 6.09 -16.11 -3.03
N LEU A 23 4.84 -15.83 -3.43
CA LEU A 23 3.62 -16.22 -2.69
C LEU A 23 3.32 -17.72 -2.77
N SER A 24 3.85 -18.44 -3.77
CA SER A 24 3.73 -19.90 -3.84
C SER A 24 4.65 -20.63 -2.85
N ARG A 25 5.48 -19.90 -2.09
CA ARG A 25 6.34 -20.43 -1.04
C ARG A 25 5.84 -19.93 0.30
N ASP A 26 6.06 -20.69 1.36
CA ASP A 26 5.75 -20.24 2.71
C ASP A 26 6.59 -19.00 3.05
N LEU A 27 5.92 -17.85 3.20
CA LEU A 27 6.55 -16.60 3.61
C LEU A 27 6.88 -16.67 5.11
N VAL A 28 8.12 -17.06 5.44
CA VAL A 28 8.60 -17.18 6.83
C VAL A 28 8.74 -15.81 7.50
N ASN A 29 8.98 -14.75 6.73
CA ASN A 29 9.11 -13.38 7.23
C ASN A 29 8.04 -12.49 6.62
N ILE A 30 7.10 -12.05 7.46
CA ILE A 30 5.98 -11.19 7.08
C ILE A 30 6.19 -9.73 7.48
N LYS A 31 7.40 -9.38 7.96
CA LYS A 31 7.74 -7.99 8.28
C LYS A 31 7.83 -7.20 7.00
N VAL A 32 7.10 -6.09 6.95
CA VAL A 32 7.09 -5.18 5.82
C VAL A 32 7.62 -3.85 6.29
N ARG A 33 8.43 -3.26 5.43
CA ARG A 33 9.03 -1.96 5.62
C ARG A 33 8.72 -1.13 4.41
N MET A 34 7.90 -0.12 4.58
CA MET A 34 7.33 0.62 3.45
C MET A 34 7.75 2.07 3.43
N LYS A 35 7.88 2.55 2.21
CA LYS A 35 7.96 3.96 1.87
C LYS A 35 7.05 4.19 0.69
N TRP A 36 6.08 5.07 0.84
CA TRP A 36 5.23 5.50 -0.27
C TRP A 36 5.02 7.00 -0.22
N THR A 37 4.70 7.55 -1.39
CA THR A 37 4.20 8.91 -1.55
C THR A 37 3.04 8.81 -2.52
N MET A 38 1.92 9.42 -2.18
CA MET A 38 0.82 9.62 -3.12
C MET A 38 0.81 11.07 -3.53
N VAL A 39 0.65 11.33 -4.82
CA VAL A 39 0.47 12.68 -5.35
C VAL A 39 -0.95 12.84 -5.86
N GLY A 40 -1.55 13.98 -5.54
CA GLY A 40 -2.83 14.41 -6.10
C GLY A 40 -2.59 15.49 -7.15
N TYR A 41 -3.52 15.61 -8.10
CA TYR A 41 -3.56 16.74 -9.02
C TYR A 41 -4.74 17.64 -8.65
N ASP A 42 -4.44 18.91 -8.39
CA ASP A 42 -5.46 19.93 -8.18
C ASP A 42 -5.81 20.54 -9.54
N GLU A 43 -6.99 20.19 -10.07
CA GLU A 43 -7.48 20.67 -11.37
C GLU A 43 -7.67 22.19 -11.41
N ALA A 44 -8.09 22.81 -10.29
CA ALA A 44 -8.35 24.25 -10.22
C ALA A 44 -7.03 25.03 -10.22
N ALA A 45 -6.05 24.56 -9.44
CA ALA A 45 -4.72 25.16 -9.37
C ALA A 45 -3.79 24.70 -10.52
N LYS A 46 -4.19 23.68 -11.30
CA LYS A 46 -3.40 23.00 -12.33
C LYS A 46 -2.03 22.52 -11.84
N ALA A 47 -1.96 22.07 -10.59
CA ALA A 47 -0.70 21.75 -9.90
C ALA A 47 -0.77 20.39 -9.18
N TRP A 48 0.36 19.70 -9.14
CA TRP A 48 0.52 18.49 -8.33
C TRP A 48 0.81 18.85 -6.88
N PHE A 49 0.30 18.04 -5.95
CA PHE A 49 0.60 18.17 -4.52
C PHE A 49 0.80 16.80 -3.88
N GLY A 50 1.54 16.74 -2.77
CA GLY A 50 1.68 15.52 -1.97
C GLY A 50 0.36 15.22 -1.23
N ALA A 51 -0.33 14.16 -1.65
CA ALA A 51 -1.60 13.72 -1.09
C ALA A 51 -1.43 12.82 0.14
N VAL A 52 -0.42 11.94 0.15
CA VAL A 52 -0.10 11.12 1.32
C VAL A 52 1.41 11.02 1.45
N GLU A 53 1.91 11.31 2.65
CA GLU A 53 3.33 11.24 2.98
C GLU A 53 3.50 10.62 4.36
N LEU A 54 4.48 9.72 4.46
CA LEU A 54 4.97 9.25 5.74
C LEU A 54 5.84 10.34 6.36
N LEU A 55 5.39 10.94 7.46
CA LEU A 55 6.11 12.01 8.15
C LEU A 55 7.34 11.49 8.89
N ASP A 56 7.35 10.21 9.28
CA ASP A 56 8.57 9.56 9.75
C ASP A 56 9.34 8.97 8.55
N PRO A 57 10.52 9.53 8.20
CA PRO A 57 11.33 9.02 7.09
C PRO A 57 11.94 7.64 7.38
N LYS A 58 11.86 7.13 8.62
CA LYS A 58 12.38 5.81 9.02
C LYS A 58 11.43 4.64 8.72
N GLN A 59 10.65 4.72 7.62
CA GLN A 59 9.85 3.63 7.07
C GLN A 59 8.70 3.15 7.99
N LEU A 60 7.53 2.91 7.40
CA LEU A 60 6.46 2.25 8.15
C LEU A 60 6.86 0.79 8.37
N ASP A 61 7.16 0.42 9.61
CA ASP A 61 7.38 -0.97 10.02
C ASP A 61 6.03 -1.61 10.38
N GLY A 62 5.59 -2.58 9.59
CA GLY A 62 4.35 -3.32 9.81
C GLY A 62 4.52 -4.82 9.59
N LEU A 63 3.43 -5.54 9.75
CA LEU A 63 3.34 -6.96 9.40
C LEU A 63 2.25 -7.14 8.34
N VAL A 64 2.43 -8.09 7.42
CA VAL A 64 1.33 -8.57 6.58
C VAL A 64 0.24 -9.12 7.49
N ASN A 65 -1.00 -8.66 7.31
CA ASN A 65 -2.12 -9.12 8.12
C ASN A 65 -2.34 -10.63 7.89
N THR A 66 -2.74 -11.34 8.95
CA THR A 66 -3.08 -12.77 8.89
C THR A 66 -4.47 -12.95 9.48
N VAL A 67 -5.40 -13.47 8.69
CA VAL A 67 -6.78 -13.76 9.13
C VAL A 67 -6.98 -15.26 8.97
N ASP A 68 -7.37 -15.94 10.05
CA ASP A 68 -7.55 -17.40 10.10
C ASP A 68 -6.34 -18.20 9.58
N GLY A 69 -5.13 -17.70 9.85
CA GLY A 69 -3.87 -18.31 9.39
C GLY A 69 -3.51 -18.02 7.93
N VAL A 70 -4.31 -17.22 7.21
CA VAL A 70 -4.09 -16.86 5.81
C VAL A 70 -3.54 -15.44 5.71
N LEU A 71 -2.41 -15.28 5.03
CA LEU A 71 -1.82 -13.98 4.74
C LEU A 71 -2.72 -13.18 3.79
N GLN A 72 -3.02 -11.95 4.18
CA GLN A 72 -3.82 -11.01 3.39
C GLN A 72 -2.94 -10.26 2.39
N ILE A 73 -2.38 -11.03 1.45
CA ILE A 73 -1.58 -10.54 0.33
C ILE A 73 -1.93 -11.35 -0.91
N SER A 74 -2.19 -10.68 -2.03
CA SER A 74 -2.60 -11.35 -3.25
C SER A 74 -2.15 -10.59 -4.48
N VAL A 75 -2.05 -11.32 -5.59
CA VAL A 75 -1.94 -10.73 -6.92
C VAL A 75 -2.84 -11.52 -7.86
N ASP A 76 -3.65 -10.82 -8.64
CA ASP A 76 -4.61 -11.44 -9.53
C ASP A 76 -3.90 -12.28 -10.61
N GLY A 77 -4.49 -13.43 -10.92
CA GLY A 77 -3.98 -14.33 -11.95
C GLY A 77 -4.28 -13.84 -13.37
N ALA A 78 -5.38 -13.12 -13.53
CA ALA A 78 -5.85 -12.57 -14.80
C ALA A 78 -5.51 -11.07 -14.91
N PRO A 79 -5.26 -10.56 -16.13
CA PRO A 79 -5.02 -9.14 -16.33
C PRO A 79 -6.30 -8.32 -16.13
N THR A 80 -6.15 -7.13 -15.56
CA THR A 80 -7.14 -6.07 -15.52
C THR A 80 -6.91 -5.13 -16.71
N LYS A 81 -7.97 -4.84 -17.47
CA LYS A 81 -7.95 -3.81 -18.50
C LYS A 81 -8.27 -2.45 -17.88
N LEU A 82 -7.40 -1.46 -18.07
CA LEU A 82 -7.57 -0.11 -17.52
C LEU A 82 -8.39 0.84 -18.43
N GLY A 83 -8.85 0.34 -19.57
CA GLY A 83 -9.67 1.06 -20.54
C GLY A 83 -9.62 0.43 -21.91
N ASP A 84 -10.44 0.91 -22.83
CA ASP A 84 -10.58 0.34 -24.18
C ASP A 84 -9.45 0.74 -25.14
N PHE A 85 -8.56 1.66 -24.74
CA PHE A 85 -7.62 2.34 -25.64
C PHE A 85 -6.15 1.92 -25.48
N ALA A 86 -5.84 0.97 -24.59
CA ALA A 86 -4.47 0.52 -24.38
C ALA A 86 -4.41 -1.01 -24.27
N ASP A 87 -3.54 -1.63 -25.07
CA ASP A 87 -3.08 -3.01 -24.90
C ASP A 87 -2.15 -3.15 -23.67
N LEU A 88 -2.49 -2.46 -22.58
CA LEU A 88 -1.75 -2.50 -21.33
C LEU A 88 -2.42 -3.51 -20.40
N GLU A 89 -1.79 -4.67 -20.27
CA GLU A 89 -2.15 -5.65 -19.25
C GLU A 89 -1.48 -5.27 -17.92
N VAL A 90 -2.32 -4.94 -16.94
CA VAL A 90 -1.89 -4.80 -15.54
C VAL A 90 -2.56 -5.84 -14.68
N TYR A 91 -2.03 -6.08 -13.50
CA TYR A 91 -2.54 -7.09 -12.57
C TYR A 91 -2.78 -6.43 -11.23
N ARG A 92 -3.95 -6.63 -10.63
CA ARG A 92 -4.24 -6.08 -9.32
C ARG A 92 -3.41 -6.79 -8.26
N PHE A 93 -2.77 -6.02 -7.41
CA PHE A 93 -2.03 -6.45 -6.23
C PHE A 93 -2.70 -5.84 -4.99
N GLU A 94 -2.97 -6.67 -4.00
CA GLU A 94 -3.58 -6.26 -2.74
C GLU A 94 -2.74 -6.73 -1.57
N LEU A 95 -2.63 -5.87 -0.56
CA LEU A 95 -1.88 -6.11 0.65
C LEU A 95 -2.58 -5.45 1.83
N GLU A 96 -2.86 -6.22 2.87
CA GLU A 96 -3.26 -5.68 4.16
C GLU A 96 -2.11 -5.71 5.16
N LEU A 97 -2.01 -4.65 5.94
CA LEU A 97 -0.96 -4.47 6.93
C LEU A 97 -1.54 -4.13 8.28
N VAL A 98 -0.90 -4.66 9.31
CA VAL A 98 -1.18 -4.34 10.71
C VAL A 98 0.06 -3.71 11.36
N PRO A 99 -0.12 -2.86 12.39
CA PRO A 99 1.02 -2.26 13.07
C PRO A 99 1.88 -3.34 13.71
N SER A 100 3.18 -3.10 13.78
CA SER A 100 4.07 -3.99 14.54
C SER A 100 3.74 -3.89 16.05
N PRO A 101 3.80 -5.00 16.82
CA PRO A 101 3.61 -4.94 18.27
C PRO A 101 4.57 -3.94 18.92
N HIS A 102 4.05 -3.14 19.85
CA HIS A 102 4.82 -2.13 20.60
C HIS A 102 5.51 -1.06 19.75
N LYS A 103 4.95 -0.77 18.56
CA LYS A 103 5.41 0.32 17.71
C LYS A 103 4.21 1.12 17.22
N ALA A 104 4.29 2.43 17.44
CA ALA A 104 3.42 3.38 16.77
C ALA A 104 4.15 4.04 15.58
N SER A 105 3.39 4.42 14.56
CA SER A 105 3.86 5.20 13.41
C SER A 105 2.89 6.35 13.13
N THR A 106 3.44 7.50 12.76
CA THR A 106 2.64 8.68 12.42
C THR A 106 2.45 8.77 10.91
N ILE A 107 1.19 8.75 10.48
CA ILE A 107 0.81 8.84 9.07
C ILE A 107 0.09 10.16 8.84
N GLN A 108 0.43 10.86 7.77
CA GLN A 108 -0.24 12.09 7.39
C GLN A 108 -0.93 11.95 6.03
N PHE A 109 -2.20 12.33 6.01
CA PHE A 109 -3.04 12.39 4.82
C PHE A 109 -3.34 13.85 4.52
N ALA A 110 -2.94 14.33 3.35
CA ALA A 110 -3.37 15.62 2.86
C ALA A 110 -4.72 15.47 2.15
N LEU A 111 -5.73 16.20 2.64
CA LEU A 111 -7.05 16.28 2.02
C LEU A 111 -7.14 17.42 0.99
N GLY A 112 -6.07 18.21 0.85
CA GLY A 112 -5.89 19.29 -0.10
C GLY A 112 -4.56 20.01 0.16
N GLN A 113 -4.28 21.10 -0.56
CA GLN A 113 -3.00 21.81 -0.41
C GLN A 113 -2.74 22.32 1.02
N ASN A 114 -3.80 22.76 1.72
CA ASN A 114 -3.70 23.37 3.05
C ASN A 114 -4.33 22.54 4.18
N GLN A 115 -4.94 21.39 3.87
CA GLN A 115 -5.62 20.56 4.86
C GLN A 115 -4.91 19.22 5.02
N ARG A 116 -4.49 18.91 6.24
CA ARG A 116 -3.78 17.68 6.58
C ARG A 116 -4.42 17.04 7.81
N ILE A 117 -4.56 15.72 7.77
CA ILE A 117 -4.92 14.88 8.91
C ILE A 117 -3.68 14.09 9.30
N VAL A 118 -3.34 14.14 10.58
CA VAL A 118 -2.26 13.34 11.19
C VAL A 118 -2.92 12.26 12.03
N ALA A 119 -2.53 11.01 11.84
CA ALA A 119 -3.03 9.86 12.58
C ALA A 119 -1.89 9.00 13.11
N GLN A 120 -2.08 8.47 14.32
CA GLN A 120 -1.19 7.48 14.93
C GLN A 120 -1.72 6.07 14.64
N TRP A 121 -0.86 5.25 14.05
CA TRP A 121 -1.11 3.86 13.71
C TRP A 121 -0.26 2.93 14.57
N GLY A 122 -0.90 2.02 15.30
CA GLY A 122 -0.26 1.21 16.33
C GLY A 122 -0.31 1.82 17.72
N GLU A 123 0.14 1.03 18.70
CA GLU A 123 0.21 1.36 20.12
C GLU A 123 1.61 0.99 20.62
N GLU A 124 2.13 1.77 21.57
CA GLU A 124 3.41 1.47 22.26
C GLU A 124 3.22 0.41 23.36
#